data_AF-A0A9P7XKY6-F1
#
_entry.id   AF-A0A9P7XKY6-F1
#
_cell.length_a   1.000
_cell.length_b   1.000
_cell.length_c   1.000
_cell.angle_alpha   90.00
_cell.angle_beta   90.00
_cell.angle_gamma   90.00
#
_symmetry.space_group_name_H-M   'P 1'
#
loop_
_entity.id
_entity.type
_entity.pdbx_description
1 polymer ?
#
loop_
_entity_poly.entity_id
_entity_poly.type
_entity_poly.pdbx_seq_one_letter_code
_entity_poly.pdbx_strand_id
1 'polypeptide(L)'
;MVPHQKTATTGMSSFTMTIYVMFDGDTPLDAFPITIESTETINHLKKSIKSQCSHVLRDINAQKLNLWHVSILIPFAPGGREREPV
;
A
#
# COMPACT_ATOMS: atom_id res chain seq x y z
N MET A 1 33.76 24.06 31.66
CA MET A 1 32.54 24.53 30.94
C MET A 1 32.50 23.78 29.61
N VAL A 2 31.69 22.73 29.51
CA VAL A 2 31.64 21.85 28.32
C VAL A 2 30.47 22.32 27.44
N PRO A 3 30.68 22.66 26.16
CA PRO A 3 29.57 23.05 25.30
C PRO A 3 28.71 21.81 25.05
N HIS A 4 27.45 21.87 25.50
CA HIS A 4 26.45 20.89 25.14
C HIS A 4 26.18 21.04 23.65
N GLN A 5 26.65 20.09 22.84
CA GLN A 5 26.28 20.05 21.44
C GLN A 5 24.77 19.80 21.37
N LYS A 6 24.07 20.79 20.80
CA LYS A 6 22.65 20.72 20.51
C LYS A 6 22.47 19.63 19.46
N THR A 7 21.93 18.49 19.85
CA THR A 7 21.59 17.41 18.93
C THR A 7 20.63 17.96 17.89
N ALA A 8 21.08 18.03 16.64
CA ALA A 8 20.20 18.26 15.51
C ALA A 8 19.31 17.02 15.39
N THR A 9 18.06 17.14 15.86
CA THR A 9 17.02 16.16 15.54
C THR A 9 16.84 16.24 14.03
N THR A 10 17.38 15.26 13.29
CA THR A 10 17.04 15.02 11.90
C THR A 10 15.53 14.94 11.82
N GLY A 11 14.89 15.99 11.29
CA GLY A 11 13.48 15.93 10.96
C GLY A 11 13.31 14.82 9.94
N MET A 12 12.77 13.67 10.36
CA MET A 12 12.35 12.65 9.42
C MET A 12 11.22 13.28 8.62
N SER A 13 11.50 13.62 7.37
CA SER A 13 10.47 14.00 6.42
C SER A 13 9.54 12.81 6.24
N SER A 14 8.37 12.85 6.88
CA SER A 14 7.29 11.91 6.60
C SER A 14 6.56 12.38 5.36
N PHE A 15 6.15 11.42 4.53
CA PHE A 15 5.25 11.67 3.42
C PHE A 15 4.20 10.57 3.40
N THR A 16 3.02 10.87 2.87
CA THR A 16 1.96 9.88 2.73
C THR A 16 2.17 9.09 1.44
N MET A 17 2.01 7.78 1.53
CA MET A 17 2.14 6.85 0.41
C MET A 17 0.83 6.10 0.26
N THR A 18 0.39 5.92 -0.98
CA THR A 18 -0.76 5.06 -1.30
C THR A 18 -0.22 3.70 -1.75
N ILE A 19 -0.58 2.66 -1.01
CA ILE A 19 -0.28 1.26 -1.34
C ILE A 19 -1.57 0.62 -1.85
N TYR A 20 -1.51 0.01 -3.03
CA TYR A 20 -2.61 -0.80 -3.54
C TYR A 20 -2.47 -2.23 -3.02
N VAL A 21 -3.53 -2.73 -2.39
CA VAL A 21 -3.60 -4.05 -1.78
C VAL A 21 -4.64 -4.88 -2.50
N MET A 22 -4.35 -6.15 -2.65
CA MET A 22 -5.17 -7.13 -3.36
C MET A 22 -4.99 -8.49 -2.68
N PHE A 23 -6.03 -9.33 -2.67
CA PHE A 23 -5.90 -10.68 -2.14
C PHE A 23 -5.31 -11.65 -3.18
N ASP A 24 -4.78 -12.76 -2.69
CA ASP A 24 -4.32 -13.83 -3.58
C ASP A 24 -5.53 -14.42 -4.34
N GLY A 25 -5.43 -14.49 -5.66
CA GLY A 25 -6.51 -14.90 -6.56
C GLY A 25 -7.33 -13.75 -7.17
N ASP A 26 -7.19 -12.52 -6.67
CA ASP A 26 -7.83 -11.34 -7.26
C ASP A 26 -7.10 -10.87 -8.52
N THR A 27 -7.76 -10.00 -9.32
CA THR A 27 -7.13 -9.32 -10.45
C THR A 27 -6.64 -7.93 -10.06
N PRO A 28 -5.65 -7.33 -10.76
CA PRO A 28 -5.17 -5.98 -10.44
C PRO A 28 -6.25 -4.89 -10.42
N LEU A 29 -7.42 -5.14 -11.03
CA LEU A 29 -8.57 -4.24 -11.03
C LEU A 29 -9.35 -4.27 -9.70
N ASP A 30 -9.23 -5.36 -8.93
CA ASP A 30 -9.85 -5.53 -7.61
C ASP A 30 -8.98 -4.93 -6.50
N ALA A 31 -7.76 -4.48 -6.84
CA ALA A 31 -6.86 -3.84 -5.90
C ALA A 31 -7.46 -2.55 -5.34
N PHE A 32 -7.36 -2.37 -4.02
CA PHE A 32 -7.88 -1.20 -3.33
C PHE A 32 -6.76 -0.40 -2.66
N PRO A 33 -6.88 0.93 -2.60
CA PRO A 33 -5.84 1.78 -2.03
C PRO A 33 -5.91 1.79 -0.49
N ILE A 34 -4.73 1.84 0.13
CA ILE A 34 -4.52 2.16 1.54
C ILE A 34 -3.48 3.27 1.62
N THR A 35 -3.84 4.36 2.30
CA THR A 35 -2.91 5.45 2.59
C THR A 35 -2.22 5.19 3.92
N ILE A 36 -0.89 5.26 3.94
CA ILE A 36 -0.07 5.18 5.16
C ILE A 36 0.98 6.28 5.15
N GLU A 37 1.52 6.62 6.32
CA GLU A 37 2.72 7.48 6.37
C GLU A 37 3.99 6.65 6.11
N SER A 38 5.00 7.25 5.50
CA SER A 38 6.29 6.62 5.20
C SER A 38 7.06 6.17 6.46
N THR A 39 6.68 6.69 7.63
CA THR A 39 7.21 6.35 8.95
C THR A 39 6.46 5.18 9.61
N GLU A 40 5.31 4.78 9.06
CA GLU A 40 4.49 3.72 9.63
C GLU A 40 5.08 2.33 9.36
N THR A 41 4.89 1.45 10.34
CA THR A 41 5.42 0.08 10.26
C THR A 41 4.54 -0.82 9.41
N ILE A 42 5.10 -1.93 8.95
CA ILE A 42 4.35 -3.01 8.28
C ILE A 42 3.18 -3.51 9.16
N ASN A 43 3.33 -3.51 10.49
CA ASN A 43 2.25 -3.89 11.40
C ASN A 43 1.08 -2.90 11.35
N HIS A 44 1.36 -1.61 11.17
CA HIS A 44 0.31 -0.61 10.95
C HIS A 44 -0.44 -0.91 9.65
N LEU A 45 0.29 -1.11 8.55
CA LEU A 45 -0.30 -1.51 7.25
C LEU A 45 -1.18 -2.76 7.38
N LYS A 46 -0.71 -3.82 8.06
CA LYS A 46 -1.51 -5.04 8.29
C LYS A 46 -2.81 -4.77 9.06
N LYS A 47 -2.79 -3.86 10.03
CA LYS A 47 -3.99 -3.46 10.78
C LYS A 47 -4.95 -2.66 9.91
N SER A 48 -4.44 -1.75 9.08
CA SER A 48 -5.24 -0.97 8.13
C SER A 48 -5.94 -1.87 7.11
N ILE A 49 -5.23 -2.86 6.55
CA ILE A 49 -5.81 -3.89 5.67
C ILE A 49 -6.95 -4.63 6.38
N LYS A 50 -6.71 -5.13 7.60
CA LYS A 50 -7.73 -5.86 8.36
C LYS A 50 -8.95 -4.99 8.67
N SER A 51 -8.74 -3.72 9.00
CA SER A 51 -9.83 -2.79 9.30
C SER A 51 -10.75 -2.58 8.09
N GLN A 52 -10.17 -2.37 6.91
CA GLN A 52 -10.91 -2.15 5.67
C GLN A 52 -11.61 -3.42 5.16
N CYS A 53 -10.97 -4.58 5.29
CA CYS A 53 -11.49 -5.88 4.84
C CYS A 53 -11.96 -6.76 6.01
N SER A 54 -12.56 -6.15 7.03
CA SER A 54 -12.93 -6.83 8.28
C SER A 54 -13.90 -8.00 8.08
N HIS A 55 -14.72 -7.95 7.03
CA HIS A 55 -15.63 -9.03 6.66
C HIS A 55 -14.89 -10.27 6.11
N VAL A 56 -13.83 -10.08 5.31
CA VAL A 56 -12.99 -11.17 4.76
C VAL A 56 -12.02 -11.69 5.83
N LEU A 57 -11.47 -10.78 6.63
CA LEU A 57 -10.38 -11.06 7.57
C LEU A 57 -10.85 -11.19 9.03
N ARG A 58 -12.14 -11.49 9.24
CA ARG A 58 -12.78 -11.52 10.56
C ARG A 58 -12.00 -12.38 11.56
N ASP A 59 -11.69 -13.61 11.14
CA ASP A 59 -11.07 -14.63 11.99
C ASP A 59 -9.54 -14.67 11.85
N ILE A 60 -8.98 -13.80 11.00
CA ILE A 60 -7.54 -13.72 10.76
C ILE A 60 -6.97 -12.55 11.56
N ASN A 61 -6.02 -12.83 12.45
CA ASN A 61 -5.29 -11.77 13.14
C ASN A 61 -4.44 -10.98 12.14
N ALA A 62 -4.44 -9.64 12.21
CA ALA A 62 -3.69 -8.78 11.30
C ALA A 62 -2.20 -9.19 11.22
N GLN A 63 -1.60 -9.58 12.35
CA GLN A 63 -0.20 -10.02 12.40
C GLN A 63 0.10 -11.28 11.55
N LYS A 64 -0.91 -12.14 11.35
CA LYS A 64 -0.83 -13.37 10.57
C LYS A 64 -0.95 -13.13 9.05
N LEU A 65 -1.26 -11.92 8.61
CA LEU A 65 -1.28 -11.59 7.18
C LEU A 65 0.14 -11.70 6.62
N ASN A 66 0.30 -12.47 5.55
CA ASN A 66 1.50 -12.46 4.73
C ASN A 66 1.36 -11.37 3.67
N LEU A 67 2.33 -10.47 3.59
CA LEU A 67 2.34 -9.40 2.61
C LEU A 67 3.44 -9.68 1.60
N TRP A 68 3.10 -9.60 0.32
CA TRP A 68 4.01 -9.77 -0.79
C TRP A 68 4.16 -8.43 -1.50
N HIS A 69 5.40 -7.98 -1.68
CA HIS A 69 5.66 -6.83 -2.53
C HIS A 69 5.66 -7.32 -3.98
N VAL A 70 4.63 -6.95 -4.73
CA VAL A 70 4.44 -7.35 -6.12
C VAL A 70 4.71 -6.16 -7.05
N SER A 71 5.45 -6.41 -8.13
CA SER A 71 5.60 -5.46 -9.22
C SER A 71 4.76 -5.98 -10.39
N ILE A 72 3.61 -5.36 -10.62
CA ILE A 72 2.65 -5.79 -11.64
C ILE A 72 2.76 -4.83 -12.82
N LEU A 73 3.05 -5.37 -14.00
CA LEU A 73 2.91 -4.65 -15.26
C LEU A 73 1.43 -4.62 -15.62
N ILE A 74 0.81 -3.44 -15.57
CA ILE A 74 -0.56 -3.26 -16.06
C ILE A 74 -0.46 -3.07 -17.58
N PRO A 75 -0.90 -4.03 -18.40
CA PRO A 75 -0.91 -3.83 -19.84
C PRO A 75 -1.88 -2.69 -20.18
N PHE A 76 -1.34 -1.59 -20.69
CA PHE A 76 -2.15 -0.55 -21.30
C PHE A 76 -2.73 -1.13 -22.60
N ALA A 77 -4.00 -1.54 -22.57
CA ALA A 77 -4.73 -1.89 -23.78
C ALA A 77 -5.38 -0.61 -24.33
N PRO A 78 -4.87 0.01 -25.41
CA PRO A 78 -5.57 1.09 -26.09
C PRO A 78 -6.80 0.52 -26.79
N GLY A 79 -7.93 0.50 -26.08
CA GLY A 79 -9.24 0.16 -26.63
C GLY A 79 -9.84 1.31 -27.43
N GLY A 80 -9.18 1.75 -28.49
CA GLY A 80 -9.80 2.58 -29.52
C GLY A 80 -10.24 1.67 -30.67
N ARG A 81 -11.54 1.38 -30.75
CA ARG A 81 -12.11 0.72 -31.94
C ARG A 81 -12.02 1.70 -33.11
N GLU A 82 -10.94 1.64 -33.88
CA GLU A 82 -10.92 2.19 -35.22
C GLU A 82 -11.86 1.32 -36.07
N ARG A 83 -13.06 1.82 -36.31
CA ARG A 83 -13.95 1.24 -37.31
C ARG A 83 -13.32 1.51 -38.66
N GLU A 84 -12.77 0.47 -39.26
CA GLU A 84 -12.34 0.46 -40.66
C GLU A 84 -13.54 0.90 -41.54
N PRO A 85 -13.42 1.93 -42.40
CA PRO A 85 -14.49 2.31 -43.29
C PRO A 85 -14.55 1.29 -44.44
N VAL A 86 -15.75 0.75 -44.66
CA VAL A 86 -16.11 -0.12 -45.78
C VAL A 86 -16.32 0.73 -47.04
#